data_AF-A0A934QQW1-F1
#
_entry.id   AF-A0A934QQW1-F1
#
_cell.length_a   1.000
_cell.length_b   1.000
_cell.length_c   1.000
_cell.angle_alpha   90.00
_cell.angle_beta   90.00
_cell.angle_gamma   90.00
#
_symmetry.space_group_name_H-M   'P 1'
#
loop_
_entity.id
_entity.type
_entity.pdbx_description
1 polymer ?
#
loop_
_entity_poly.entity_id
_entity_poly.type
_entity_poly.pdbx_seq_one_letter_code
_entity_poly.pdbx_strand_id
1 'polypeptide(L)'
;MSHTEPTGPTPGPVRQKAMTATTAVFVVLLVVMLLLGAVLVLSQIAGLVAVSGGFVSGAWDVLSPWVFGTAALLGMWTLLLAYVHGYKPGD
;
A
#
# COMPACT_ATOMS: atom_id res chain seq x y z
N MET A 1 -18.35 43.38 12.73
CA MET A 1 -17.81 42.11 13.25
C MET A 1 -17.38 41.27 12.06
N SER A 2 -16.09 41.26 11.77
CA SER A 2 -15.46 40.61 10.62
C SER A 2 -14.89 39.25 11.05
N HIS A 3 -15.58 38.17 10.69
CA HIS A 3 -15.02 36.81 10.70
C HIS A 3 -14.99 36.30 9.27
N THR A 4 -13.83 36.46 8.61
CA THR A 4 -13.51 35.79 7.36
C THR A 4 -12.17 35.09 7.53
N GLU A 5 -12.23 33.84 7.99
CA GLU A 5 -11.20 32.81 7.78
C GLU A 5 -11.79 31.75 6.83
N PRO A 6 -11.00 30.98 6.06
CA PRO A 6 -9.57 31.11 5.78
C PRO A 6 -9.31 31.18 4.25
N THR A 7 -8.52 32.16 3.79
CA THR A 7 -7.98 32.17 2.41
C THR A 7 -6.81 31.21 2.30
N GLY A 8 -7.08 29.91 2.44
CA GLY A 8 -6.14 28.86 2.08
C GLY A 8 -6.12 28.69 0.55
N PRO A 9 -4.96 28.55 -0.10
CA PRO A 9 -4.87 28.37 -1.55
C PRO A 9 -5.72 27.18 -2.00
N THR A 10 -6.72 27.43 -2.86
CA THR A 10 -7.53 26.38 -3.48
C THR A 10 -6.63 25.43 -4.26
N PRO A 11 -6.57 24.13 -3.95
CA PRO A 11 -5.71 23.20 -4.67
C PRO A 11 -6.09 23.16 -6.15
N GLY A 12 -5.13 23.46 -7.04
CA GLY A 12 -5.38 23.38 -8.49
C GLY A 12 -5.77 21.96 -8.93
N PRO A 13 -6.49 21.80 -10.06
CA PRO A 13 -7.05 20.51 -10.51
C PRO A 13 -5.97 19.43 -10.73
N VAL A 14 -4.73 19.84 -11.04
CA VAL A 14 -3.58 18.94 -11.17
C VAL A 14 -3.17 18.33 -9.83
N ARG A 15 -3.18 19.13 -8.75
CA ARG A 15 -2.80 18.67 -7.41
C ARG A 15 -3.86 17.73 -6.83
N GLN A 16 -5.14 18.00 -7.10
CA GLN A 16 -6.24 17.14 -6.70
C GLN A 16 -6.20 15.78 -7.42
N LYS A 17 -5.95 15.77 -8.75
CA LYS A 17 -5.74 14.53 -9.51
C LYS A 17 -4.55 13.72 -9.00
N ALA A 18 -3.44 14.38 -8.66
CA ALA A 18 -2.25 13.73 -8.12
C ALA A 18 -2.53 13.06 -6.75
N MET A 19 -3.22 13.76 -5.84
CA MET A 19 -3.61 13.19 -4.55
C MET A 19 -4.49 11.95 -4.72
N THR A 20 -5.54 12.04 -5.55
CA THR A 20 -6.44 10.90 -5.81
C THR A 20 -5.70 9.73 -6.46
N ALA A 21 -4.82 9.98 -7.42
CA ALA A 21 -4.03 8.94 -8.08
C ALA A 21 -3.09 8.23 -7.08
N THR A 22 -2.44 8.97 -6.18
CA THR A 22 -1.47 8.40 -5.24
C THR A 22 -2.18 7.54 -4.18
N THR A 23 -3.35 8.00 -3.68
CA THR A 23 -4.20 7.21 -2.79
C THR A 23 -4.74 5.96 -3.47
N ALA A 24 -5.17 6.03 -4.73
CA ALA A 24 -5.64 4.87 -5.47
C ALA A 24 -4.55 3.80 -5.60
N VAL A 25 -3.31 4.19 -5.93
CA VAL A 25 -2.18 3.25 -6.01
C VAL A 25 -1.88 2.62 -4.65
N PHE A 26 -1.98 3.37 -3.55
CA PHE A 26 -1.80 2.83 -2.20
C PHE A 26 -2.88 1.80 -1.84
N VAL A 27 -4.14 2.06 -2.18
CA VAL A 27 -5.21 1.08 -1.98
C VAL A 27 -4.97 -0.18 -2.81
N VAL A 28 -4.53 -0.05 -4.07
CA VAL A 28 -4.19 -1.20 -4.91
C VAL A 28 -3.05 -2.02 -4.27
N LEU A 29 -1.99 -1.36 -3.79
CA LEU A 29 -0.89 -2.00 -3.08
C LEU A 29 -1.37 -2.74 -1.82
N LEU A 30 -2.26 -2.14 -1.04
CA LEU A 30 -2.88 -2.79 0.14
C LEU A 30 -3.68 -4.03 -0.24
N VAL A 31 -4.50 -3.95 -1.28
CA VAL A 31 -5.28 -5.08 -1.78
C VAL A 31 -4.36 -6.21 -2.24
N VAL A 32 -3.28 -5.90 -2.96
CA VAL A 32 -2.28 -6.89 -3.38
C VAL A 32 -1.64 -7.57 -2.17
N MET A 33 -1.27 -6.80 -1.14
CA MET A 33 -0.65 -7.35 0.07
C MET A 33 -1.62 -8.23 0.86
N LEU A 34 -2.90 -7.85 0.91
CA LEU A 34 -3.96 -8.66 1.50
C LEU A 34 -4.14 -9.98 0.75
N LEU A 35 -4.15 -9.94 -0.59
CA LEU A 35 -4.28 -11.15 -1.42
C LEU A 35 -3.08 -12.07 -1.24
N LEU A 36 -1.86 -11.55 -1.24
CA LEU A 36 -0.64 -12.34 -1.00
C LEU A 36 -0.66 -12.99 0.40
N GLY A 37 -1.05 -12.24 1.43
CA GLY A 37 -1.23 -12.77 2.78
C GLY A 37 -2.29 -13.88 2.84
N ALA A 38 -3.43 -13.68 2.17
CA ALA A 38 -4.48 -14.69 2.09
C ALA A 38 -4.00 -15.97 1.40
N VAL A 39 -3.26 -15.86 0.29
CA VAL A 39 -2.68 -17.02 -0.40
C VAL A 39 -1.72 -17.80 0.50
N LEU A 40 -0.91 -17.11 1.32
CA LEU A 40 -0.05 -17.78 2.28
C LEU A 40 -0.81 -18.54 3.33
N VAL A 41 -1.84 -17.94 3.90
CA VAL A 41 -2.68 -18.59 4.92
C VAL A 41 -3.39 -19.80 4.33
N LEU A 42 -3.95 -19.70 3.12
CA LEU A 42 -4.56 -20.84 2.43
C LEU A 42 -3.56 -21.95 2.14
N SER A 43 -2.34 -21.60 1.72
CA SER A 43 -1.25 -22.57 1.49
C SER A 43 -0.82 -23.25 2.79
N GLN A 44 -0.78 -22.51 3.91
CA GLN A 44 -0.49 -23.06 5.24
C GLN A 44 -1.59 -24.03 5.70
N ILE A 45 -2.87 -23.67 5.52
CA ILE A 45 -4.01 -24.54 5.84
C ILE A 45 -3.93 -25.84 5.02
N ALA A 46 -3.68 -25.73 3.71
CA ALA A 46 -3.53 -26.90 2.84
C ALA A 46 -2.34 -27.79 3.27
N GLY A 47 -1.20 -27.20 3.62
CA GLY A 47 -0.04 -27.93 4.11
C GLY A 47 -0.27 -28.63 5.45
N LEU A 48 -1.05 -28.02 6.33
CA LEU A 48 -1.44 -28.60 7.63
C LEU A 48 -2.37 -29.80 7.43
N VAL A 49 -3.35 -29.70 6.52
CA VAL A 49 -4.24 -30.82 6.14
C VAL A 49 -3.44 -31.94 5.46
N ALA A 50 -2.48 -31.61 4.60
CA ALA A 50 -1.67 -32.59 3.90
C ALA A 50 -0.55 -33.21 4.76
N VAL A 51 -0.35 -32.75 6.00
CA VAL A 51 0.74 -33.16 6.92
C VAL A 51 2.11 -33.15 6.22
N SER A 52 2.30 -32.23 5.26
CA SER A 52 3.52 -32.15 4.44
C SER A 52 4.10 -30.74 4.51
N GLY A 53 5.08 -30.57 5.38
CA GLY A 53 5.81 -29.30 5.52
C GLY A 53 6.49 -28.86 4.21
N GLY A 54 6.83 -29.82 3.34
CA GLY A 54 7.46 -29.56 2.04
C GLY A 54 6.55 -28.81 1.04
N PHE A 55 5.23 -28.92 1.18
CA PHE A 55 4.30 -28.20 0.31
C PHE A 55 4.25 -26.71 0.66
N VAL A 56 4.30 -26.38 1.95
CA VAL A 56 4.35 -25.00 2.44
C VAL A 56 5.68 -24.35 2.08
N SER A 57 6.81 -25.06 2.24
CA SER A 57 8.12 -24.51 1.90
C SER A 57 8.27 -24.21 0.41
N GLY A 58 7.75 -25.08 -0.47
CA GLY A 58 7.76 -24.85 -1.92
C GLY A 58 6.87 -23.67 -2.34
N ALA A 59 5.68 -23.54 -1.75
CA ALA A 59 4.84 -22.36 -1.94
C ALA A 59 5.53 -21.08 -1.42
N TRP A 60 6.29 -21.19 -0.32
CA TRP A 60 6.96 -20.05 0.27
C TRP A 60 8.12 -19.53 -0.57
N ASP A 61 8.91 -20.42 -1.18
CA ASP A 61 10.00 -20.03 -2.10
C ASP A 61 9.49 -19.23 -3.30
N VAL A 62 8.29 -19.55 -3.80
CA VAL A 62 7.68 -18.83 -4.92
C VAL A 62 7.04 -17.52 -4.46
N LEU A 63 6.40 -17.48 -3.29
CA LEU A 63 5.70 -16.28 -2.82
C LEU A 63 6.61 -15.26 -2.13
N SER A 64 7.71 -15.69 -1.54
CA SER A 64 8.65 -14.86 -0.78
C SER A 64 9.15 -13.63 -1.58
N PRO A 65 9.65 -13.77 -2.84
CA PRO A 65 10.08 -12.60 -3.63
C PRO A 65 8.95 -11.59 -3.87
N TRP A 66 7.72 -12.07 -4.10
CA TRP A 66 6.56 -11.21 -4.34
C TRP A 66 6.11 -10.50 -3.08
N VAL A 67 6.12 -11.18 -1.93
CA VAL A 67 5.76 -10.58 -0.63
C VAL A 67 6.78 -9.53 -0.22
N PHE A 68 8.07 -9.84 -0.29
CA PHE A 68 9.11 -8.86 0.03
C PHE A 68 9.14 -7.70 -0.97
N GLY A 69 8.96 -7.97 -2.27
CA GLY A 69 8.91 -6.94 -3.30
C GLY A 69 7.70 -6.00 -3.14
N THR A 70 6.52 -6.54 -2.87
CA THR A 70 5.31 -5.73 -2.65
C THR A 70 5.38 -4.96 -1.35
N ALA A 71 5.93 -5.53 -0.27
CA ALA A 71 6.18 -4.81 0.98
C ALA A 71 7.16 -3.63 0.79
N ALA A 72 8.24 -3.83 0.04
CA ALA A 72 9.20 -2.78 -0.27
C ALA A 72 8.58 -1.66 -1.13
N LEU A 73 7.81 -2.03 -2.17
CA LEU A 73 7.06 -1.05 -2.97
C LEU A 73 6.05 -0.27 -2.13
N LEU A 74 5.33 -0.95 -1.23
CA LEU A 74 4.31 -0.34 -0.39
C LEU A 74 4.96 0.64 0.60
N GLY A 75 6.08 0.28 1.21
CA GLY A 75 6.87 1.19 2.04
C GLY A 75 7.34 2.43 1.26
N MET A 76 7.92 2.22 0.06
CA MET A 76 8.38 3.31 -0.80
C MET A 76 7.24 4.24 -1.22
N TRP A 77 6.08 3.68 -1.58
CA TRP A 77 4.92 4.46 -2.01
C TRP A 77 4.27 5.22 -0.85
N THR A 78 4.36 4.67 0.37
CA THR A 78 3.91 5.35 1.59
C THR A 78 4.77 6.58 1.88
N LEU A 79 6.10 6.47 1.70
CA LEU A 79 7.01 7.62 1.82
C LEU A 79 6.71 8.68 0.75
N LEU A 80 6.43 8.26 -0.48
CA LEU A 80 6.06 9.16 -1.56
C LEU A 80 4.74 9.88 -1.27
N LEU A 81 3.73 9.18 -0.74
CA LEU A 81 2.48 9.76 -0.27
C LEU A 81 2.71 10.78 0.82
N ALA A 82 3.51 10.44 1.83
CA ALA A 82 3.86 11.33 2.93
C ALA A 82 4.60 12.58 2.44
N TYR A 83 5.45 12.46 1.41
CA TYR A 83 6.09 13.62 0.78
C TYR A 83 5.08 14.50 0.03
N VAL A 84 4.20 13.90 -0.79
CA VAL A 84 3.20 14.64 -1.58
C VAL A 84 2.15 15.32 -0.68
N HIS A 85 1.75 14.66 0.41
CA HIS A 85 0.78 15.21 1.38
C HIS A 85 1.45 16.11 2.43
N GLY A 86 2.71 15.84 2.78
CA GLY A 86 3.51 16.56 3.77
C GLY A 86 4.31 17.74 3.23
N TYR A 87 4.45 17.89 1.91
CA TYR A 87 4.92 19.14 1.30
C TYR A 87 3.78 20.18 1.32
N LYS A 88 3.58 20.74 2.51
CA LYS A 88 3.15 22.13 2.65
C LYS A 88 4.45 22.95 2.57
N PRO A 89 4.66 23.79 1.54
CA PRO A 89 5.63 24.87 1.67
C PRO A 89 5.25 25.60 2.96
N GLY A 90 6.12 25.52 3.96
CA GLY A 90 5.93 26.27 5.18
C GLY A 90 5.99 27.75 4.80
N ASP A 91 4.83 28.40 4.86
CA ASP A 91 4.75 29.80 5.23
C ASP A 91 4.90 29.88 6.76
#